data_AF-A0A7V9PGY7-F1
#
_entry.id   AF-A0A7V9PGY7-F1
#
_cell.length_a   1.000
_cell.length_b   1.000
_cell.length_c   1.000
_cell.angle_alpha   90.00
_cell.angle_beta   90.00
_cell.angle_gamma   90.00
#
_symmetry.space_group_name_H-M   'P 1'
#
loop_
_entity.id
_entity.type
_entity.pdbx_description
1 polymer ?
#
loop_
_entity_poly.entity_id
_entity_poly.type
_entity_poly.pdbx_seq_one_letter_code
_entity_poly.pdbx_strand_id
1 'polypeptide(L)'
;MRSLRSTGAGSGALLASLLLAVALTACRDRSTARLAPAVESRLAAEGIVCRAADQTFRYSFGTGARNAGWEDRRASIVVTHSTVLIHKNEKVGIEITPATAERFSVERSGPRIRIRAGQGRSAEI
;
A
#
# COMPACT_ATOMS: atom_id res chain seq x y z
N MET A 1 50.81 43.83 -24.30
CA MET A 1 51.01 42.37 -24.25
C MET A 1 50.50 41.84 -22.91
N ARG A 2 49.35 41.16 -22.88
CA ARG A 2 48.88 40.38 -21.73
C ARG A 2 48.32 39.06 -22.26
N SER A 3 49.06 38.00 -21.98
CA SER A 3 48.64 36.61 -22.14
C SER A 3 47.74 36.24 -20.97
N LEU A 4 46.57 35.69 -21.25
CA LEU A 4 45.77 34.96 -20.25
C LEU A 4 45.35 33.62 -20.84
N ARG A 5 45.63 32.61 -20.03
CA ARG A 5 45.60 31.18 -20.32
C ARG A 5 44.19 30.62 -20.30
N SER A 6 43.98 29.61 -21.14
CA SER A 6 43.27 28.35 -20.90
C SER A 6 42.41 28.23 -19.63
N THR A 7 41.14 27.89 -19.83
CA THR A 7 40.40 27.02 -18.90
C THR A 7 39.54 26.04 -19.67
N GLY A 8 40.07 24.82 -19.84
CA GLY A 8 39.26 23.64 -20.07
C GLY A 8 38.49 23.29 -18.81
N ALA A 9 37.16 23.28 -18.89
CA ALA A 9 36.27 22.81 -17.82
C ALA A 9 34.96 22.30 -18.43
N GLY A 10 35.05 21.36 -19.39
CA GLY A 10 33.88 20.81 -20.09
C GLY A 10 33.36 19.48 -19.56
N SER A 11 34.16 18.72 -18.80
CA SER A 11 33.87 17.29 -18.55
C SER A 11 33.35 16.96 -17.15
N GLY A 12 33.57 17.83 -16.15
CA GLY A 12 33.16 17.56 -14.76
C GLY A 12 31.68 17.81 -14.47
N ALA A 13 31.06 18.79 -15.14
CA ALA A 13 29.68 19.18 -14.90
C ALA A 13 28.67 18.11 -15.36
N LEU A 14 29.00 17.36 -16.42
CA LEU A 14 28.13 16.31 -16.98
C LEU A 14 28.02 15.08 -16.05
N LEU A 15 29.13 14.69 -15.41
CA LEU A 15 29.15 13.57 -14.45
C LEU A 15 28.38 13.88 -13.16
N ALA A 16 28.52 15.10 -12.62
CA ALA A 16 27.80 15.53 -11.42
C ALA A 16 26.26 15.58 -11.65
N SER A 17 25.84 16.03 -12.83
CA SER A 17 24.42 16.09 -13.21
C SER A 17 23.81 14.70 -13.38
N LEU A 18 24.57 13.74 -13.92
CA LEU A 18 24.12 12.36 -14.11
C LEU A 18 23.95 11.62 -12.78
N LEU A 19 24.87 11.81 -11.83
CA LEU A 19 24.79 11.21 -10.49
C LEU A 19 23.59 11.75 -9.69
N LEU A 20 23.26 13.04 -9.83
CA LEU A 20 22.11 13.64 -9.17
C LEU A 20 20.77 13.11 -9.73
N ALA A 21 20.70 12.87 -11.04
CA ALA A 21 19.53 12.25 -11.68
C ALA A 21 19.30 10.79 -11.24
N VAL A 22 20.38 10.03 -11.01
CA VAL A 22 20.31 8.65 -10.49
C VAL A 22 19.89 8.65 -9.01
N ALA A 23 20.40 9.58 -8.20
CA ALA A 23 20.00 9.70 -6.79
C ALA A 23 18.50 10.03 -6.61
N LEU A 24 17.93 10.87 -7.49
CA LEU A 24 16.50 11.22 -7.46
C LEU A 24 15.58 10.06 -7.89
N THR A 25 16.07 9.14 -8.72
CA THR A 25 15.31 7.94 -9.10
C THR A 25 15.39 6.81 -8.06
N ALA A 26 16.43 6.78 -7.21
CA ALA A 26 16.51 5.85 -6.08
C ALA A 26 15.56 6.22 -4.92
N CYS A 27 15.04 7.45 -4.91
CA CYS A 27 13.92 7.85 -4.07
C CYS A 27 12.55 7.45 -4.63
N ARG A 28 12.48 6.69 -5.74
CA ARG A 28 11.23 6.09 -6.25
C ARG A 28 10.69 5.06 -5.25
N ASP A 29 9.87 5.60 -4.36
CA ASP A 29 8.54 5.13 -4.02
C ASP A 29 8.44 3.66 -3.55
N ARG A 30 8.57 3.46 -2.24
CA ARG A 30 8.10 2.26 -1.54
C ARG A 30 6.59 2.31 -1.36
N SER A 31 5.87 2.59 -2.45
CA SER A 31 4.41 2.56 -2.44
C SER A 31 3.93 1.12 -2.31
N THR A 32 2.80 0.96 -1.65
CA THR A 32 2.09 -0.32 -1.47
C THR A 32 0.98 -0.52 -2.53
N ALA A 33 0.79 0.46 -3.42
CA ALA A 33 -0.38 0.60 -4.29
C ALA A 33 -0.36 -0.27 -5.56
N ARG A 34 0.76 -0.95 -5.84
CA ARG A 34 0.88 -1.80 -7.03
C ARG A 34 -0.11 -2.96 -6.95
N LEU A 35 -0.94 -3.09 -8.00
CA LEU A 35 -1.87 -4.19 -8.21
C LEU A 35 -1.40 -5.05 -9.37
N ALA A 36 -1.78 -6.34 -9.34
CA ALA A 36 -1.62 -7.19 -10.51
C ALA A 36 -2.56 -6.69 -11.62
N PRO A 37 -2.15 -6.68 -12.90
CA PRO A 37 -2.97 -6.12 -13.98
C PRO A 37 -4.38 -6.70 -14.07
N ALA A 38 -4.54 -8.02 -13.87
CA ALA A 38 -5.84 -8.67 -13.87
C ALA A 38 -6.77 -8.17 -12.76
N VAL A 39 -6.22 -7.90 -11.57
CA VAL A 39 -6.97 -7.36 -10.44
C VAL A 39 -7.37 -5.92 -10.70
N GLU A 40 -6.46 -5.11 -11.25
CA GLU A 40 -6.75 -3.72 -11.61
C GLU A 40 -7.87 -3.62 -12.64
N SER A 41 -7.82 -4.41 -13.72
CA SER A 41 -8.89 -4.46 -14.72
C SER A 41 -10.23 -4.87 -14.13
N ARG A 42 -10.24 -5.88 -13.25
CA ARG A 42 -11.47 -6.32 -12.56
C ARG A 42 -12.04 -5.19 -11.68
N LEU A 43 -11.24 -4.58 -10.82
CA LEU A 43 -11.69 -3.51 -9.93
C LEU A 43 -12.14 -2.27 -10.69
N ALA A 44 -11.49 -1.96 -11.82
CA ALA A 44 -11.94 -0.89 -12.71
C ALA A 44 -13.32 -1.19 -13.31
N ALA A 45 -13.58 -2.43 -13.73
CA ALA A 45 -14.88 -2.85 -14.24
C ALA A 45 -15.99 -2.84 -13.17
N GLU A 46 -15.64 -3.12 -11.90
CA GLU A 46 -16.56 -3.02 -10.76
C GLU A 46 -16.92 -1.57 -10.38
N GLY A 47 -16.20 -0.57 -10.89
CA GLY A 47 -16.36 0.83 -10.56
C GLY A 47 -15.72 1.19 -9.22
N ILE A 48 -14.52 1.79 -9.28
CA ILE A 48 -13.77 2.23 -8.09
C ILE A 48 -14.43 3.47 -7.49
N VAL A 49 -14.88 3.36 -6.24
CA VAL A 49 -15.47 4.44 -5.45
C VAL A 49 -14.39 5.21 -4.68
N CYS A 50 -13.38 4.50 -4.17
CA CYS A 50 -12.31 5.09 -3.39
C CYS A 50 -11.00 4.29 -3.53
N ARG A 51 -9.87 4.99 -3.52
CA ARG A 51 -8.53 4.41 -3.48
C ARG A 51 -7.66 5.21 -2.54
N ALA A 52 -6.96 4.54 -1.63
CA ALA A 52 -5.97 5.16 -0.78
C ALA A 52 -4.73 4.27 -0.69
N ALA A 53 -3.57 4.85 -1.01
CA ALA A 53 -2.29 4.16 -0.95
C ALA A 53 -1.64 4.34 0.42
N ASP A 54 -0.76 3.41 0.79
CA ASP A 54 0.26 3.66 1.82
C ASP A 54 -0.22 3.98 3.23
N GLN A 55 -1.44 3.53 3.53
CA GLN A 55 -2.10 3.70 4.80
C GLN A 55 -1.49 2.79 5.86
N THR A 56 -1.44 3.29 7.10
CA THR A 56 -0.99 2.52 8.26
C THR A 56 -2.19 1.82 8.90
N PHE A 57 -2.14 0.50 8.95
CA PHE A 57 -3.16 -0.37 9.54
C PHE A 57 -2.61 -1.04 10.78
N ARG A 58 -3.35 -1.00 11.88
CA ARG A 58 -3.05 -1.83 13.05
C ARG A 58 -3.56 -3.24 12.82
N TYR A 59 -2.65 -4.17 12.60
CA TYR A 59 -2.95 -5.59 12.48
C TYR A 59 -2.83 -6.25 13.85
N SER A 60 -3.90 -6.90 14.31
CA SER A 60 -3.89 -7.67 15.56
C SER A 60 -3.88 -9.16 15.23
N PHE A 61 -3.10 -9.94 15.98
CA PHE A 61 -2.98 -11.38 15.82
C PHE A 61 -3.11 -12.09 17.17
N GLY A 62 -3.54 -13.36 17.13
CA GLY A 62 -3.67 -14.18 18.33
C GLY A 62 -4.64 -13.64 19.37
N THR A 63 -5.68 -12.89 18.95
CA THR A 63 -6.68 -12.33 19.88
C THR A 63 -7.23 -13.40 20.81
N GLY A 64 -7.06 -13.23 22.12
CA GLY A 64 -7.47 -14.21 23.14
C GLY A 64 -6.44 -15.29 23.49
N ALA A 65 -5.28 -15.32 22.83
CA ALA A 65 -4.18 -16.25 23.13
C ALA A 65 -3.08 -15.59 23.98
N ARG A 66 -2.24 -16.41 24.64
CA ARG A 66 -1.09 -15.94 25.44
C ARG A 66 -0.08 -15.10 24.63
N ASN A 67 0.00 -15.34 23.33
CA ASN A 67 0.87 -14.61 22.40
C ASN A 67 0.10 -13.58 21.56
N ALA A 68 -1.01 -13.06 22.09
CA ALA A 68 -1.75 -11.98 21.46
C ALA A 68 -0.85 -10.74 21.30
N GLY A 69 -0.96 -10.09 20.15
CA GLY A 69 -0.17 -8.91 19.86
C GLY A 69 -0.78 -8.07 18.75
N TRP A 70 -0.13 -6.94 18.50
CA TRP A 70 -0.46 -6.08 17.38
C TRP A 70 0.80 -5.47 16.79
N GLU A 71 0.72 -5.14 15.51
CA GLU A 71 1.75 -4.39 14.80
C GLU A 71 1.12 -3.46 13.78
N ASP A 72 1.76 -2.31 13.57
CA ASP A 72 1.34 -1.34 12.57
C ASP A 72 2.00 -1.71 11.21
N ARG A 73 1.17 -1.95 10.19
CA ARG A 73 1.58 -2.34 8.83
C ARG A 73 1.19 -1.27 7.82
N ARG A 74 1.99 -1.10 6.75
CA ARG A 74 1.61 -0.26 5.59
C ARG A 74 0.93 -1.09 4.51
N ALA A 75 -0.21 -0.65 4.02
CA ALA A 75 -0.94 -1.28 2.91
C ALA A 75 -1.75 -0.23 2.12
N SER A 76 -2.33 -0.66 1.00
CA SER A 76 -3.24 0.14 0.18
C SER A 76 -4.65 -0.45 0.24
N ILE A 77 -5.65 0.41 0.09
CA ILE A 77 -7.06 0.04 0.04
C ILE A 77 -7.70 0.52 -1.26
N VAL A 78 -8.50 -0.35 -1.87
CA VAL A 78 -9.38 -0.03 -3.00
C VAL A 78 -10.79 -0.45 -2.61
N VAL A 79 -11.75 0.45 -2.82
CA VAL A 79 -13.17 0.21 -2.58
C VAL A 79 -13.89 0.39 -3.90
N THR A 80 -14.63 -0.64 -4.31
CA THR A 80 -15.55 -0.61 -5.45
C THR A 80 -17.00 -0.69 -4.94
N HIS A 81 -17.97 -0.75 -5.83
CA HIS A 81 -19.36 -0.97 -5.45
C HIS A 81 -19.63 -2.33 -4.80
N SER A 82 -18.78 -3.33 -5.07
CA SER A 82 -18.97 -4.71 -4.60
C SER A 82 -17.78 -5.27 -3.80
N THR A 83 -16.62 -4.62 -3.83
CA THR A 83 -15.38 -5.16 -3.28
C THR A 83 -14.66 -4.15 -2.40
N VAL A 84 -14.18 -4.60 -1.24
CA VAL A 84 -13.14 -3.90 -0.46
C VAL A 84 -11.88 -4.74 -0.48
N LEU A 85 -10.83 -4.19 -1.11
CA LEU A 85 -9.53 -4.84 -1.21
C LEU A 85 -8.49 -4.09 -0.38
N ILE A 86 -7.86 -4.78 0.57
CA ILE A 86 -6.64 -4.31 1.25
C ILE A 86 -5.47 -5.17 0.77
N HIS A 87 -4.45 -4.53 0.20
CA HIS A 87 -3.34 -5.20 -0.45
C HIS A 87 -2.01 -4.49 -0.21
N LYS A 88 -0.91 -5.18 -0.50
CA LYS A 88 0.43 -4.60 -0.56
C LYS A 88 1.21 -5.23 -1.70
N ASN A 89 1.55 -4.44 -2.71
CA ASN A 89 2.40 -4.87 -3.83
C ASN A 89 1.95 -6.21 -4.42
N GLU A 90 0.76 -6.21 -5.01
CA GLU A 90 0.08 -7.37 -5.62
C GLU A 90 -0.39 -8.45 -4.64
N LYS A 91 0.10 -8.45 -3.40
CA LYS A 91 -0.32 -9.42 -2.38
C LYS A 91 -1.62 -8.95 -1.73
N VAL A 92 -2.66 -9.77 -1.85
CA VAL A 92 -3.95 -9.57 -1.18
C VAL A 92 -3.78 -9.89 0.30
N GLY A 93 -4.17 -8.94 1.15
CA GLY A 93 -4.25 -9.15 2.60
C GLY A 93 -5.68 -9.49 3.03
N ILE A 94 -6.64 -8.65 2.62
CA ILE A 94 -8.07 -8.85 2.88
C ILE A 94 -8.82 -8.52 1.59
N GLU A 95 -9.77 -9.37 1.22
CA GLU A 95 -10.72 -9.12 0.14
C GLU A 95 -12.12 -9.45 0.65
N ILE A 96 -12.95 -8.41 0.76
CA ILE A 96 -14.34 -8.52 1.15
C ILE A 96 -15.19 -8.37 -0.11
N THR A 97 -15.92 -9.41 -0.46
CA THR A 97 -16.87 -9.46 -1.58
C THR A 97 -18.26 -9.82 -1.03
N PRO A 98 -19.34 -9.75 -1.83
CA PRO A 98 -20.66 -10.16 -1.36
C PRO A 98 -20.68 -11.63 -0.88
N ALA A 99 -19.87 -12.48 -1.51
CA ALA A 99 -19.76 -13.90 -1.15
C ALA A 99 -18.97 -14.15 0.14
N THR A 100 -18.14 -13.22 0.60
CA THR A 100 -17.31 -13.38 1.81
C THR A 100 -17.69 -12.43 2.94
N ALA A 101 -18.60 -11.49 2.69
CA ALA A 101 -18.95 -10.40 3.61
C ALA A 101 -19.34 -10.89 5.01
N GLU A 102 -20.07 -12.00 5.12
CA GLU A 102 -20.51 -12.60 6.39
C GLU A 102 -19.37 -12.99 7.34
N ARG A 103 -18.17 -13.22 6.80
CA ARG A 103 -16.97 -13.61 7.58
C ARG A 103 -16.31 -12.42 8.26
N PHE A 104 -16.75 -11.21 7.93
CA PHE A 104 -16.18 -9.96 8.41
C PHE A 104 -17.20 -9.16 9.19
N SER A 105 -16.74 -8.50 10.26
CA SER A 105 -17.48 -7.42 10.90
C SER A 105 -16.75 -6.10 10.65
N VAL A 106 -17.48 -5.09 10.18
CA VAL A 106 -16.94 -3.74 9.97
C VAL A 106 -17.65 -2.79 10.93
N GLU A 107 -16.88 -2.17 11.83
CA GLU A 107 -17.40 -1.21 12.80
C GLU A 107 -16.61 0.10 12.73
N ARG A 108 -17.30 1.22 12.88
CA ARG A 108 -16.64 2.51 13.10
C ARG A 108 -16.32 2.65 14.58
N SER A 109 -15.04 2.84 14.90
CA SER A 109 -14.54 3.05 16.25
C SER A 109 -13.87 4.43 16.31
N GLY A 110 -14.69 5.46 16.58
CA GLY A 110 -14.27 6.86 16.55
C GLY A 110 -13.74 7.27 15.17
N PRO A 111 -12.47 7.73 15.06
CA PRO A 111 -11.87 8.12 13.78
C PRO A 111 -11.36 6.93 12.96
N ARG A 112 -11.48 5.69 13.45
CA ARG A 112 -10.96 4.48 12.80
C ARG A 112 -12.10 3.58 12.33
N ILE A 113 -11.84 2.83 11.27
CA ILE A 113 -12.65 1.67 10.89
C ILE A 113 -11.94 0.43 11.39
N ARG A 114 -12.64 -0.42 12.14
CA ARG A 114 -12.14 -1.73 12.55
C ARG A 114 -12.81 -2.80 11.70
N ILE A 115 -11.98 -3.60 11.06
CA ILE A 115 -12.39 -4.79 10.31
C ILE A 115 -11.92 -5.99 11.12
N ARG A 116 -12.83 -6.89 11.48
CA ARG A 116 -12.48 -8.17 12.12
C ARG A 116 -12.80 -9.29 11.16
N ALA A 117 -11.88 -10.22 10.98
CA ALA A 117 -12.07 -11.45 10.21
C ALA A 117 -12.26 -12.61 11.19
N GLY A 118 -13.29 -13.44 10.95
CA GLY A 118 -13.72 -14.46 11.90
C GLY A 118 -14.61 -13.84 12.97
N GLN A 119 -15.93 -14.03 12.83
CA GLN A 119 -16.85 -13.91 13.95
C GLN A 119 -16.45 -15.00 14.95
N GLY A 120 -16.13 -14.67 16.21
CA GLY A 120 -15.73 -15.62 17.26
C GLY A 120 -16.84 -16.58 17.70
N ARG A 121 -17.59 -17.16 16.75
CA ARG A 121 -18.60 -18.17 16.99
C ARG A 121 -17.90 -19.53 17.04
N SER A 122 -17.63 -19.99 18.25
CA SER A 122 -17.92 -21.39 18.54
C SER A 122 -19.41 -21.56 18.26
N ALA A 123 -19.75 -22.16 17.11
CA ALA A 123 -21.05 -22.75 16.92
C ALA A 123 -20.92 -24.19 17.44
N GLU A 124 -21.37 -24.41 18.67
CA GLU A 124 -21.77 -25.73 19.12
C GLU A 124 -23.16 -26.00 18.50
N ILE A 125 -23.36 -27.19 17.93
CA ILE A 125 -24.70 -27.70 17.59
C ILE A 125 -25.14 -28.55 18.77
#